data_AF-A0AAD5GAG2-F1
#
_entry.id   AF-A0AAD5GAG2-F1
#
_cell.length_a   1.000
_cell.length_b   1.000
_cell.length_c   1.000
_cell.angle_alpha   90.00
_cell.angle_beta   90.00
_cell.angle_gamma   90.00
#
_symmetry.space_group_name_H-M   'P 1'
#
loop_
_entity.id
_entity.type
_entity.pdbx_description
1 polymer ?
#
loop_
_entity_poly.entity_id
_entity_poly.type
_entity_poly.pdbx_seq_one_letter_code
_entity_poly.pdbx_strand_id
1 'polypeptide(L)'
;MGGQLLLHFTPVSWELKANTRQEANPSINAQAQAEDSDIDVCLYSKATDPPVIGSIKVIRIDPDAYDPVLTGNDSSVLVNYGRLTCGSNQWGSGFSNDTDLFGRAWQSDAKFRSSLVGIRSVTAVRNVSGTGVRPNYFPAKLYGSAVTLVGKGILNF
;
A
#
# COMPACT_ATOMS: atom_id res chain seq x y z
N MET A 1 -19.79 18.17 -0.18
CA MET A 1 -19.73 16.70 -0.31
C MET A 1 -18.25 16.34 -0.33
N GLY A 2 -17.69 15.92 0.81
CA GLY A 2 -16.27 15.59 0.94
C GLY A 2 -15.92 14.29 0.24
N GLY A 3 -14.65 14.12 -0.14
CA GLY A 3 -14.14 12.92 -0.80
C GLY A 3 -12.83 12.46 -0.17
N GLN A 4 -12.53 11.17 -0.27
CA GLN A 4 -11.28 10.60 0.22
C GLN A 4 -10.23 10.55 -0.91
N LEU A 5 -8.98 10.86 -0.57
CA LEU A 5 -7.88 10.95 -1.52
C LEU A 5 -6.73 10.02 -1.12
N LEU A 6 -6.10 9.44 -2.14
CA LEU A 6 -4.82 8.75 -2.04
C LEU A 6 -3.75 9.59 -2.75
N LEU A 7 -2.74 9.99 -1.99
CA LEU A 7 -1.58 10.75 -2.42
C LEU A 7 -0.38 9.81 -2.52
N HIS A 8 0.31 9.84 -3.65
CA HIS A 8 1.56 9.11 -3.86
C HIS A 8 2.65 10.10 -4.27
N PHE A 9 3.73 10.11 -3.52
CA PHE A 9 4.91 10.94 -3.73
C PHE A 9 6.11 10.06 -4.09
N THR A 10 6.86 10.45 -5.12
CA THR A 10 8.17 9.83 -5.44
C THR A 10 9.26 10.89 -5.31
N PRO A 11 10.09 10.87 -4.27
CA PRO A 11 11.20 11.82 -4.15
C PRO A 11 12.36 11.45 -5.09
N VAL A 12 13.11 12.46 -5.53
CA VAL A 12 14.32 12.25 -6.37
C VAL A 12 15.57 12.09 -5.51
N SER A 13 15.61 12.72 -4.33
CA SER A 13 16.74 12.60 -3.41
C SER A 13 16.38 13.03 -1.97
N TRP A 14 15.82 12.11 -1.19
CA TRP A 14 15.93 12.10 0.28
C TRP A 14 15.51 10.72 0.83
N GLU A 15 16.17 10.30 1.92
CA GLU A 15 15.82 9.10 2.69
C GLU A 15 14.82 9.47 3.80
N LEU A 16 13.63 8.87 3.77
CA LEU A 16 12.84 8.77 5.00
C LEU A 16 13.48 7.68 5.86
N LYS A 17 14.27 8.07 6.87
CA LYS A 17 14.71 7.16 7.92
C LYS A 17 13.52 6.84 8.84
N ALA A 18 12.56 6.06 8.34
CA ALA A 18 11.76 5.22 9.20
C ALA A 18 12.67 4.08 9.67
N ASN A 19 12.62 3.76 10.97
CA ASN A 19 13.63 2.98 11.69
C ASN A 19 13.60 1.47 11.37
N THR A 20 13.45 1.09 10.09
CA THR A 20 13.44 -0.29 9.59
C THR A 20 13.95 -0.31 8.15
N ARG A 21 15.10 -0.96 7.95
CA ARG A 21 15.73 -1.40 6.69
C ARG A 21 15.07 -0.92 5.37
N GLN A 22 15.65 0.16 4.87
CA GLN A 22 15.84 0.55 3.46
C GLN A 22 15.41 -0.48 2.40
N GLU A 23 14.34 -0.17 1.65
CA GLU A 23 14.13 -0.70 0.30
C GLU A 23 14.12 0.46 -0.70
N ALA A 24 14.71 0.20 -1.88
CA ALA A 24 15.33 1.15 -2.80
C ALA A 24 14.41 2.08 -3.62
N ASN A 25 13.27 2.51 -3.09
CA ASN A 25 12.44 3.55 -3.71
C ASN A 25 11.55 4.20 -2.63
N PRO A 26 11.94 5.34 -2.02
CA PRO A 26 11.22 5.91 -0.89
C PRO A 26 9.96 6.66 -1.35
N SER A 27 9.05 5.97 -2.03
CA SER A 27 7.79 6.58 -2.41
C SER A 27 6.83 6.63 -1.22
N ILE A 28 6.47 7.82 -0.75
CA ILE A 28 5.47 7.99 0.33
C ILE A 28 4.08 7.80 -0.28
N ASN A 29 3.26 6.99 0.38
CA ASN A 29 1.84 6.88 0.08
C ASN A 29 1.04 7.32 1.32
N ALA A 30 0.22 8.35 1.17
CA ALA A 30 -0.61 8.89 2.24
C ALA A 30 -2.07 9.02 1.80
N GLN A 31 -3.01 8.85 2.72
CA GLN A 31 -4.44 9.03 2.47
C GLN A 31 -4.97 10.11 3.37
N ALA A 32 -5.80 11.00 2.83
CA ALA A 32 -6.40 12.09 3.57
C ALA A 32 -7.83 12.32 3.09
N GLN A 33 -8.66 12.81 4.00
CA GLN A 33 -9.98 13.34 3.65
C GLN A 33 -9.83 14.79 3.17
N ALA A 34 -10.54 15.15 2.10
CA ALA A 34 -10.66 16.54 1.66
C ALA A 34 -12.14 16.93 1.62
N GLU A 35 -12.47 18.03 2.30
CA GLU A 35 -13.82 18.61 2.29
C GLU A 35 -14.05 19.51 1.06
N ASP A 36 -12.97 20.09 0.54
CA ASP A 36 -12.97 21.04 -0.57
C ASP A 36 -12.56 20.41 -1.91
N SER A 37 -12.81 21.13 -3.02
CA SER A 37 -12.34 20.74 -4.36
C SER A 37 -10.83 20.87 -4.54
N ASP A 38 -10.16 21.52 -3.59
CA ASP A 38 -8.79 21.97 -3.70
C ASP A 38 -7.92 21.27 -2.64
N ILE A 39 -6.69 20.94 -3.03
CA ILE A 39 -5.73 20.25 -2.18
C ILE A 39 -4.44 21.07 -2.19
N ASP A 40 -4.07 21.59 -1.03
CA ASP A 40 -2.82 22.31 -0.86
C ASP A 40 -1.68 21.33 -0.58
N VAL A 41 -0.68 21.32 -1.46
CA VAL A 41 0.55 20.54 -1.28
C VAL A 41 1.71 21.50 -1.12
N CYS A 42 2.13 21.73 0.13
CA CYS A 42 3.23 22.63 0.45
C CYS A 42 4.56 21.87 0.58
N LEU A 43 5.56 22.27 -0.20
CA LEU A 43 6.91 21.72 -0.14
C LEU A 43 7.82 22.71 0.57
N TYR A 44 8.26 22.37 1.77
CA TYR A 44 9.16 23.22 2.55
C TYR A 44 10.54 22.56 2.68
N SER A 45 11.59 23.37 2.60
CA SER A 45 12.93 22.95 3.00
C SER A 45 13.14 23.24 4.48
N LYS A 46 13.87 22.37 5.17
CA LYS A 46 14.32 22.61 6.55
C LYS A 46 15.67 23.36 6.59
N ALA A 47 16.33 23.58 5.45
CA ALA A 47 17.65 24.21 5.35
C ALA A 47 17.86 24.89 3.97
N THR A 48 19.09 24.87 3.42
CA THR A 48 19.46 25.54 2.16
C THR A 48 19.05 24.81 0.89
N ASP A 49 18.76 23.51 0.97
CA ASP A 49 18.53 22.68 -0.22
C ASP A 49 17.06 22.75 -0.65
N PRO A 50 16.75 23.01 -1.94
CA PRO A 50 15.38 23.02 -2.41
C PRO A 50 14.76 21.61 -2.32
N PRO A 51 13.45 21.48 -2.00
CA PRO A 51 12.78 20.19 -2.05
C PRO A 51 12.72 19.69 -3.50
N VAL A 52 13.22 18.48 -3.77
CA VAL A 52 13.19 17.87 -5.11
C VAL A 52 12.18 16.73 -5.14
N ILE A 53 11.19 16.84 -6.04
CA ILE A 53 10.13 15.84 -6.23
C ILE A 53 10.13 15.38 -7.69
N GLY A 54 10.08 14.06 -7.89
CA GLY A 54 10.07 13.47 -9.23
C GLY A 54 8.67 13.47 -9.81
N SER A 55 7.68 13.10 -8.98
CA SER A 55 6.28 13.15 -9.35
C SER A 55 5.36 13.18 -8.12
N ILE A 56 4.17 13.73 -8.32
CA ILE A 56 3.05 13.70 -7.38
C ILE A 56 1.86 13.10 -8.12
N LYS A 57 1.23 12.09 -7.54
CA LYS A 57 -0.01 11.50 -8.04
C LYS A 57 -1.10 11.64 -6.99
N VAL A 58 -2.22 12.21 -7.40
CA VAL A 58 -3.42 12.38 -6.57
C VAL A 58 -4.55 11.57 -7.19
N ILE A 59 -5.18 10.71 -6.38
CA ILE A 59 -6.27 9.84 -6.84
C ILE A 59 -7.43 9.97 -5.86
N ARG A 60 -8.64 10.15 -6.39
CA ARG A 60 -9.86 10.02 -5.58
C ARG A 60 -10.16 8.55 -5.34
N ILE A 61 -10.37 8.18 -4.09
CA ILE A 61 -10.77 6.83 -3.69
C ILE A 61 -12.19 6.84 -3.13
N ASP A 62 -12.73 5.64 -2.93
CA ASP A 62 -14.05 5.47 -2.32
C ASP A 62 -14.05 6.01 -0.87
N PRO A 63 -15.05 6.79 -0.43
CA PRO A 63 -15.11 7.27 0.95
C PRO A 63 -15.14 6.17 2.02
N ASP A 64 -15.63 4.97 1.66
CA ASP A 64 -15.68 3.82 2.57
C ASP A 64 -14.39 2.98 2.51
N ALA A 65 -13.34 3.44 1.82
CA ALA A 65 -12.08 2.72 1.69
C ALA A 65 -11.29 2.72 3.00
N TYR A 66 -10.61 1.61 3.27
CA TYR A 66 -9.75 1.41 4.45
C TYR A 66 -10.45 1.57 5.81
N ASP A 67 -11.78 1.41 5.86
CA ASP A 67 -12.58 1.49 7.09
C ASP A 67 -12.32 2.79 7.87
N PRO A 68 -12.88 3.92 7.42
CA PRO A 68 -12.64 5.23 8.03
C PRO A 68 -13.05 5.26 9.51
N VAL A 69 -14.06 4.47 9.91
CA VAL A 69 -14.56 4.40 11.29
C VAL A 69 -13.48 3.88 12.24
N LEU A 70 -12.78 2.81 11.84
CA LEU A 70 -11.70 2.23 12.65
C LEU A 70 -10.37 2.98 12.52
N THR A 71 -10.19 3.76 11.45
CA THR A 71 -8.91 4.41 11.13
C THR A 71 -8.85 5.90 11.49
N GLY A 72 -9.84 6.41 12.23
CA GLY A 72 -9.80 7.75 12.85
C GLY A 72 -10.58 8.84 12.09
N ASN A 73 -11.53 8.42 11.24
CA ASN A 73 -12.45 9.27 10.47
C ASN A 73 -11.74 10.40 9.70
N ASP A 74 -12.49 11.47 9.44
CA ASP A 74 -12.16 12.63 8.63
C ASP A 74 -10.94 13.45 9.12
N SER A 75 -10.41 13.15 10.31
CA SER A 75 -9.31 13.90 10.93
C SER A 75 -7.94 13.21 10.84
N SER A 76 -7.89 12.01 10.26
CA SER A 76 -6.68 11.18 10.25
C SER A 76 -6.05 11.08 8.86
N VAL A 77 -4.72 11.10 8.83
CA VAL A 77 -3.94 10.82 7.62
C VAL A 77 -3.34 9.43 7.75
N LEU A 78 -3.66 8.53 6.83
CA LEU A 78 -3.12 7.17 6.83
C LEU A 78 -1.87 7.11 5.97
N VAL A 79 -0.73 6.79 6.57
CA VAL A 79 0.53 6.57 5.86
C VAL A 79 0.71 5.08 5.62
N ASN A 80 0.83 4.69 4.36
CA ASN A 80 1.08 3.30 3.99
C ASN A 80 2.56 2.96 4.13
N TYR A 81 2.87 2.09 5.10
CA TYR A 81 4.22 1.57 5.36
C TYR A 81 4.59 0.35 4.51
N GLY A 82 3.64 -0.23 3.78
CA GLY A 82 3.87 -1.39 2.95
C GLY A 82 2.57 -2.12 2.67
N ARG A 83 2.45 -2.68 1.47
CA ARG A 83 1.35 -3.58 1.11
C ARG A 83 1.93 -4.94 0.83
N LEU A 84 1.44 -5.97 1.52
CA LEU A 84 1.99 -7.31 1.40
C LEU A 84 1.15 -8.15 0.46
N THR A 85 1.82 -8.98 -0.33
CA THR A 85 1.21 -10.08 -1.09
C THR A 85 1.71 -11.40 -0.50
N CYS A 86 0.78 -12.25 -0.10
CA CYS A 86 1.09 -13.48 0.63
C CYS A 86 1.31 -14.64 -0.33
N GLY A 87 2.49 -15.26 -0.25
CA GLY A 87 2.76 -16.49 -1.00
C GLY A 87 3.18 -16.26 -2.46
N SER A 88 3.36 -15.00 -2.86
CA SER A 88 3.87 -14.60 -4.17
C SER A 88 5.12 -13.73 -4.05
N ASN A 89 5.81 -13.54 -5.17
CA ASN A 89 6.83 -12.50 -5.32
C ASN A 89 6.19 -11.10 -5.28
N GLN A 90 7.02 -10.06 -5.15
CA GLN A 90 6.57 -8.68 -5.27
C GLN A 90 6.07 -8.36 -6.70
N TRP A 91 5.13 -7.43 -6.83
CA TRP A 91 4.53 -7.06 -8.11
C TRP A 91 3.83 -5.69 -8.05
N GLY A 92 3.42 -5.18 -9.22
CA GLY A 92 2.73 -3.90 -9.38
C GLY A 92 3.66 -2.78 -9.84
N SER A 93 3.27 -1.53 -9.59
CA SER A 93 4.01 -0.35 -10.04
C SER A 93 5.50 -0.41 -9.66
N GLY A 94 6.38 -0.24 -10.65
CA GLY A 94 7.83 -0.30 -10.48
C GLY A 94 8.45 -1.72 -10.43
N PHE A 95 7.64 -2.78 -10.45
CA PHE A 95 8.11 -4.16 -10.36
C PHE A 95 7.65 -5.05 -11.53
N SER A 96 6.42 -4.86 -12.02
CA SER A 96 5.83 -5.69 -13.07
C SER A 96 4.70 -4.95 -13.80
N ASN A 97 4.20 -5.55 -14.90
CA ASN A 97 3.09 -5.02 -15.69
C ASN A 97 1.71 -5.52 -15.19
N ASP A 98 1.56 -5.72 -13.89
CA ASP A 98 0.28 -6.13 -13.31
C ASP A 98 -0.67 -4.94 -13.16
N THR A 99 -1.94 -5.15 -13.45
CA THR A 99 -2.96 -4.11 -13.38
C THR A 99 -3.47 -3.91 -11.95
N ASP A 100 -3.38 -2.67 -11.46
CA ASP A 100 -4.03 -2.21 -10.23
C ASP A 100 -4.64 -0.83 -10.52
N LEU A 101 -5.93 -0.66 -10.22
CA LEU A 101 -6.68 0.58 -10.49
C LEU A 101 -5.98 1.81 -9.91
N PHE A 102 -5.34 1.67 -8.75
CA PHE A 102 -4.68 2.79 -8.07
C PHE A 102 -3.16 2.81 -8.32
N GLY A 103 -2.63 1.85 -9.10
CA GLY A 103 -1.20 1.73 -9.38
C GLY A 103 -0.37 1.40 -8.14
N ARG A 104 -0.94 0.65 -7.20
CA ARG A 104 -0.24 0.22 -5.98
C ARG A 104 0.84 -0.81 -6.32
N ALA A 105 1.84 -0.87 -5.45
CA ALA A 105 2.86 -1.92 -5.45
C ALA A 105 2.66 -2.83 -4.22
N TRP A 106 2.95 -4.11 -4.41
CA TRP A 106 2.77 -5.17 -3.42
C TRP A 106 4.11 -5.88 -3.18
N GLN A 107 4.59 -5.84 -1.94
CA GLN A 107 5.83 -6.48 -1.49
C GLN A 107 5.60 -7.93 -1.09
N SER A 108 6.56 -8.79 -1.37
CA SER A 108 6.48 -10.19 -0.94
C SER A 108 6.51 -10.27 0.59
N ASP A 109 5.59 -11.04 1.17
CA ASP A 109 5.57 -11.31 2.60
C ASP A 109 6.77 -12.15 3.07
N ALA A 110 7.52 -12.78 2.16
CA ALA A 110 8.61 -13.71 2.48
C ALA A 110 9.66 -13.15 3.45
N LYS A 111 9.99 -11.85 3.35
CA LYS A 111 10.97 -11.19 4.23
C LYS A 111 10.43 -10.86 5.63
N PHE A 112 9.10 -10.92 5.81
CA PHE A 112 8.40 -10.58 7.04
C PHE A 112 7.95 -11.82 7.83
N ARG A 113 8.12 -13.02 7.26
CA ARG A 113 7.76 -14.29 7.91
C ARG A 113 8.76 -14.66 9.00
N SER A 114 8.24 -15.24 10.08
CA SER A 114 9.08 -15.93 11.08
C SER A 114 9.63 -17.23 10.49
N SER A 115 10.92 -17.50 10.73
CA SER A 115 11.59 -18.74 10.33
C SER A 115 11.31 -19.92 11.27
N LEU A 116 10.63 -19.68 12.40
CA LEU A 116 10.42 -20.66 13.46
C LEU A 116 9.25 -21.63 13.19
N VAL A 117 8.42 -21.33 12.19
CA VAL A 117 7.23 -22.12 11.88
C VAL A 117 7.31 -22.61 10.44
N GLY A 118 6.99 -23.88 10.22
CA GLY A 118 6.85 -24.43 8.87
C GLY A 118 5.76 -23.67 8.13
N ILE A 119 6.11 -23.07 6.99
CA ILE A 119 5.20 -22.24 6.19
C ILE A 119 5.16 -22.80 4.77
N ARG A 120 3.96 -22.84 4.17
CA ARG A 120 3.75 -23.23 2.78
C ARG A 120 2.87 -22.22 2.05
N SER A 121 3.25 -21.89 0.82
CA SER A 121 2.39 -21.14 -0.10
C SER A 121 1.35 -22.07 -0.73
N VAL A 122 0.12 -21.59 -0.84
CA VAL A 122 -0.97 -22.22 -1.57
C VAL A 122 -1.47 -21.26 -2.65
N THR A 123 -1.96 -21.81 -3.75
CA THR A 123 -2.42 -21.04 -4.91
C THR A 123 -3.85 -21.42 -5.22
N ALA A 124 -4.65 -20.43 -5.63
CA ALA A 124 -5.99 -20.65 -6.10
C ALA A 124 -5.97 -21.54 -7.37
N VAL A 125 -6.75 -22.62 -7.35
CA VAL A 125 -6.88 -23.54 -8.51
C VAL A 125 -7.89 -22.99 -9.53
N ARG A 126 -8.79 -22.12 -9.09
CA ARG A 126 -9.83 -21.49 -9.91
C ARG A 126 -9.64 -19.98 -9.90
N ASN A 127 -10.24 -19.31 -10.88
CA ASN A 127 -10.29 -17.86 -10.91
C ASN A 127 -10.99 -17.32 -9.65
N VAL A 128 -10.37 -16.32 -9.03
CA VAL A 128 -10.96 -15.62 -7.89
C VAL A 128 -12.02 -14.65 -8.41
N SER A 129 -13.21 -14.68 -7.82
CA SER A 129 -14.32 -13.78 -8.15
C SER A 129 -14.54 -12.75 -7.04
N GLY A 130 -15.29 -11.69 -7.32
CA GLY A 130 -15.57 -10.63 -6.34
C GLY A 130 -14.37 -9.70 -6.06
N THR A 131 -13.40 -9.66 -6.98
CA THR A 131 -12.18 -8.86 -6.86
C THR A 131 -12.31 -7.55 -7.64
N GLY A 132 -11.54 -6.52 -7.29
CA GLY A 132 -11.58 -5.24 -8.01
C GLY A 132 -12.91 -4.51 -7.82
N VAL A 133 -13.59 -4.73 -6.70
CA VAL A 133 -14.87 -4.09 -6.35
C VAL A 133 -14.69 -3.06 -5.23
N ARG A 134 -15.67 -2.16 -5.11
CA ARG A 134 -15.74 -1.17 -4.02
C ARG A 134 -15.64 -1.82 -2.63
N PRO A 135 -15.12 -1.10 -1.62
CA PRO A 135 -14.58 0.26 -1.71
C PRO A 135 -13.08 0.30 -2.08
N ASN A 136 -12.35 -0.80 -1.89
CA ASN A 136 -10.88 -0.81 -1.96
C ASN A 136 -10.29 -1.23 -3.31
N TYR A 137 -11.11 -1.80 -4.21
CA TYR A 137 -10.72 -2.27 -5.54
C TYR A 137 -9.46 -3.14 -5.52
N PHE A 138 -9.37 -4.10 -4.59
CA PHE A 138 -8.20 -4.96 -4.48
C PHE A 138 -8.11 -5.92 -5.69
N PRO A 139 -6.97 -5.95 -6.41
CA PRO A 139 -6.78 -6.74 -7.63
C PRO A 139 -6.87 -8.25 -7.38
N ALA A 140 -7.35 -9.00 -8.38
CA ALA A 140 -7.53 -10.45 -8.27
C ALA A 140 -6.25 -11.22 -7.90
N LYS A 141 -5.11 -10.75 -8.41
CA LYS A 141 -3.80 -11.35 -8.15
C LYS A 141 -3.46 -11.42 -6.65
N LEU A 142 -3.92 -10.47 -5.85
CA LEU A 142 -3.71 -10.45 -4.40
C LEU A 142 -4.28 -11.70 -3.72
N TYR A 143 -5.39 -12.23 -4.25
CA TYR A 143 -6.10 -13.38 -3.72
C TYR A 143 -5.72 -14.70 -4.41
N GLY A 144 -4.84 -14.64 -5.42
CA GLY A 144 -4.40 -15.81 -6.18
C GLY A 144 -3.49 -16.73 -5.37
N SER A 145 -2.90 -16.24 -4.29
CA SER A 145 -2.07 -17.02 -3.38
C SER A 145 -2.32 -16.66 -1.93
N ALA A 146 -2.01 -17.60 -1.05
CA ALA A 146 -2.01 -17.40 0.39
C ALA A 146 -0.88 -18.21 1.02
N VAL A 147 -0.66 -17.96 2.30
CA VAL A 147 0.31 -18.69 3.11
C VAL A 147 -0.42 -19.43 4.22
N THR A 148 -0.07 -20.70 4.41
CA THR A 148 -0.57 -21.54 5.50
C THR A 148 0.59 -22.07 6.32
N LEU A 149 0.30 -22.40 7.58
CA LEU A 149 1.21 -23.17 8.41
C LEU A 149 1.25 -24.63 7.95
N VAL A 150 2.42 -25.24 8.09
CA VAL A 150 2.66 -26.67 7.90
C VAL A 150 2.63 -27.32 9.27
N GLY A 151 1.61 -28.12 9.56
CA GLY A 151 1.39 -28.77 10.86
C GLY A 151 0.19 -28.20 11.64
N LYS A 152 0.00 -28.66 12.88
CA LYS A 152 -1.03 -28.13 13.79
C LYS A 152 -0.50 -26.86 14.47
N GLY A 153 -0.62 -25.72 13.81
CA GLY A 153 -0.25 -24.41 14.36
C GLY A 153 -1.42 -23.43 14.28
N ILE A 154 -1.46 -22.47 15.20
CA ILE A 154 -2.44 -21.37 15.22
C ILE A 154 -1.77 -20.16 14.55
N LEU A 155 -2.46 -19.55 13.57
CA LEU A 155 -2.06 -18.26 12.99
C LEU A 155 -2.45 -17.15 13.99
N ASN A 156 -1.46 -16.44 14.53
CA ASN A 156 -1.69 -15.21 15.27
C ASN A 156 -1.40 -14.03 14.33
N PHE A 157 -2.38 -13.14 14.17
CA PHE A 157 -2.28 -11.88 13.43
C PHE A 157 -2.17 -10.72 14.41
#